data_AF-X1NTH3-F1
#
_entry.id   AF-X1NTH3-F1
#
_cell.length_a   1.000
_cell.length_b   1.000
_cell.length_c   1.000
_cell.angle_alpha   90.00
_cell.angle_beta   90.00
_cell.angle_gamma   90.00
#
_symmetry.space_group_name_H-M   'P 1'
#
loop_
_entity.id
_entity.type
_entity.pdbx_description
1 polymer ?
#
loop_
_entity_poly.entity_id
_entity_poly.type
_entity_poly.pdbx_seq_one_letter_code
_entity_poly.pdbx_strand_id
1 'polypeptide(L)'
;MKSVKLTPQPEALQLIPEVMARKHSAIPVTIAGKTLEVAMADPTDIFALEALSGHSRMRIRAVAASAREIRDAIDLNYKGYGEIERQISRVSIPAEASDEKIALTAATDTPLVQALNLII
;
A
#
# COMPACT_ATOMS: atom_id res chain seq x y z
N MET A 1 -1.51 21.68 19.74
CA MET A 1 -1.66 20.42 18.97
C MET A 1 -0.31 19.72 19.04
N LYS A 2 -0.25 18.49 19.56
CA LYS A 2 1.02 17.77 19.81
C LYS A 2 1.66 17.44 18.45
N SER A 3 2.85 17.97 18.19
CA SER A 3 3.66 17.57 17.04
C SER A 3 4.20 16.17 17.29
N VAL A 4 3.67 15.17 16.59
CA VAL A 4 4.19 13.80 16.67
C VAL A 4 5.27 13.70 15.60
N LYS A 5 6.52 13.55 16.03
CA LYS A 5 7.61 13.28 15.10
C LYS A 5 7.42 11.88 14.50
N LEU A 6 6.94 11.83 13.27
CA LEU A 6 6.84 10.60 12.48
C LEU A 6 8.26 10.16 12.13
N THR A 7 8.73 9.10 12.78
CA THR A 7 10.06 8.52 12.54
C THR A 7 9.87 7.14 11.92
N PRO A 8 9.65 7.07 10.59
CA PRO A 8 9.30 5.82 9.94
C PRO A 8 10.49 4.86 9.90
N GLN A 9 10.23 3.58 10.14
CA GLN A 9 11.24 2.53 10.02
C GLN A 9 11.56 2.26 8.54
N PRO A 10 12.83 2.04 8.16
CA PRO A 10 13.20 1.77 6.76
C PRO A 10 12.46 0.57 6.16
N GLU A 11 12.27 -0.49 6.95
CA GLU A 11 11.54 -1.69 6.54
C GLU A 11 10.06 -1.39 6.24
N ALA A 12 9.47 -0.46 6.99
CA ALA A 12 8.09 -0.02 6.80
C ALA A 12 7.94 0.83 5.53
N LEU A 13 8.93 1.68 5.23
CA LEU A 13 8.97 2.51 4.02
C LEU A 13 9.06 1.66 2.75
N GLN A 14 9.73 0.52 2.78
CA GLN A 14 9.83 -0.38 1.62
C GLN A 14 8.50 -1.08 1.27
N LEU A 15 7.58 -1.17 2.22
CA LEU A 15 6.28 -1.81 2.00
C LEU A 15 5.27 -0.92 1.29
N ILE A 16 5.43 0.40 1.35
CA ILE A 16 4.53 1.35 0.73
C ILE A 16 5.37 2.31 -0.12
N PRO A 17 5.23 2.32 -1.45
CA PRO A 17 6.00 3.20 -2.31
C PRO A 17 5.56 4.66 -2.15
N GLU A 18 6.45 5.59 -2.51
CA GLU A 18 6.21 7.04 -2.37
C GLU A 18 4.90 7.47 -3.03
N VAL A 19 4.62 6.92 -4.22
CA VAL A 19 3.43 7.27 -5.01
C VAL A 19 2.14 6.93 -4.25
N MET A 20 2.08 5.77 -3.59
CA MET A 20 0.92 5.40 -2.76
C MET A 20 0.85 6.25 -1.50
N ALA A 21 1.97 6.46 -0.82
CA ALA A 21 2.05 7.29 0.37
C ALA A 21 1.52 8.71 0.10
N ARG A 22 1.91 9.32 -1.03
CA ARG A 22 1.40 10.64 -1.46
C ARG A 22 -0.07 10.59 -1.84
N LYS A 23 -0.49 9.60 -2.64
CA LYS A 23 -1.87 9.48 -3.12
C LYS A 23 -2.88 9.37 -1.97
N HIS A 24 -2.55 8.58 -0.95
CA HIS A 24 -3.43 8.33 0.19
C HIS A 24 -3.13 9.24 1.39
N SER A 25 -2.22 10.21 1.24
CA SER A 25 -1.76 11.07 2.34
C SER A 25 -1.47 10.26 3.61
N ALA A 26 -0.63 9.23 3.43
CA ALA A 26 -0.33 8.21 4.43
C ALA A 26 1.17 7.91 4.44
N ILE A 27 1.75 7.67 5.61
CA ILE A 27 3.16 7.26 5.72
C ILE A 27 3.30 6.07 6.69
N PRO A 28 3.95 4.97 6.30
CA PRO A 28 4.19 3.85 7.19
C PRO A 28 5.18 4.25 8.29
N VAL A 29 4.88 3.94 9.54
CA VAL A 29 5.68 4.35 10.71
C VAL A 29 6.49 3.18 11.27
N THR A 30 5.84 2.08 11.62
CA THR A 30 6.51 0.94 12.23
C THR A 30 5.80 -0.37 11.89
N ILE A 31 6.58 -1.45 11.88
CA ILE A 31 6.06 -2.81 11.72
C ILE A 31 6.05 -3.52 13.08
N ALA A 32 4.88 -4.01 13.48
CA ALA A 32 4.68 -4.83 14.67
C ALA A 32 4.11 -6.20 14.27
N GLY A 33 4.99 -7.17 14.01
CA GLY A 33 4.62 -8.52 13.60
C GLY A 33 3.91 -8.52 12.24
N LYS A 34 2.59 -8.75 12.23
CA LYS A 34 1.74 -8.71 11.01
C LYS A 34 0.93 -7.41 10.86
N THR A 35 1.26 -6.40 11.66
CA THR A 35 0.56 -5.12 11.66
C THR A 35 1.52 -4.01 11.25
N LEU A 36 1.14 -3.23 10.23
CA LEU A 36 1.84 -2.03 9.81
C LEU A 36 1.10 -0.82 10.39
N GLU A 37 1.78 -0.06 11.25
CA GLU A 37 1.25 1.22 11.71
C GLU A 37 1.48 2.28 10.64
N VAL A 38 0.42 3.00 10.28
CA VAL A 38 0.45 4.02 9.23
C VAL A 38 -0.14 5.31 9.79
N ALA A 39 0.61 6.39 9.67
CA ALA A 39 0.10 7.72 9.98
C ALA A 39 -0.66 8.27 8.78
N MET A 40 -1.91 8.65 8.95
CA MET A 40 -2.83 9.06 7.89
C MET A 40 -3.50 10.39 8.21
N ALA A 41 -3.75 11.18 7.16
CA ALA A 41 -4.48 12.45 7.30
C ALA A 41 -5.93 12.19 7.69
N ASP A 42 -6.53 11.15 7.14
CA ASP A 42 -7.85 10.63 7.49
C ASP A 42 -7.75 9.13 7.80
N PRO A 43 -7.76 8.72 9.08
CA PRO A 43 -7.72 7.32 9.46
C PRO A 43 -9.07 6.60 9.25
N THR A 44 -10.14 7.31 8.86
CA THR A 44 -11.47 6.74 8.62
C THR A 44 -11.72 6.41 7.15
N ASP A 45 -10.78 6.75 6.26
CA ASP A 45 -10.84 6.42 4.84
C ASP A 45 -10.58 4.92 4.60
N ILE A 46 -11.66 4.17 4.51
CA ILE A 46 -11.64 2.71 4.29
C ILE A 46 -10.93 2.36 2.97
N PHE A 47 -11.09 3.15 1.92
CA PHE A 47 -10.46 2.85 0.62
C PHE A 47 -8.94 2.98 0.70
N ALA A 48 -8.44 3.98 1.42
CA ALA A 48 -7.01 4.12 1.67
C ALA A 48 -6.48 2.97 2.54
N LEU A 49 -7.21 2.58 3.59
CA LEU A 49 -6.85 1.43 4.43
C LEU A 49 -6.77 0.13 3.63
N GLU A 50 -7.76 -0.16 2.79
CA GLU A 50 -7.77 -1.36 1.95
C GLU A 50 -6.67 -1.36 0.90
N ALA A 51 -6.43 -0.23 0.23
CA ALA A 51 -5.34 -0.12 -0.74
C ALA A 51 -3.97 -0.35 -0.09
N LEU A 52 -3.71 0.28 1.05
CA LEU A 52 -2.46 0.11 1.82
C LEU A 52 -2.32 -1.32 2.35
N SER A 53 -3.40 -1.92 2.84
CA SER A 53 -3.44 -3.31 3.31
C SER A 53 -3.18 -4.31 2.18
N GLY A 54 -3.80 -4.10 1.02
CA GLY A 54 -3.67 -4.96 -0.15
C GLY A 54 -2.25 -4.96 -0.70
N HIS A 55 -1.63 -3.76 -0.76
CA HIS A 55 -0.26 -3.61 -1.25
C HIS A 55 0.78 -4.17 -0.26
N SER A 56 0.69 -3.79 1.02
CA SER A 56 1.66 -4.24 2.04
C SER A 56 1.48 -5.71 2.45
N ARG A 57 0.32 -6.32 2.17
CA ARG A 57 -0.10 -7.64 2.68
C ARG A 57 -0.09 -7.72 4.22
N MET A 58 -0.20 -6.59 4.91
CA MET A 58 -0.21 -6.48 6.37
C MET A 58 -1.52 -5.88 6.86
N ARG A 59 -1.86 -6.13 8.13
CA ARG A 59 -2.96 -5.40 8.77
C ARG A 59 -2.56 -3.96 9.00
N ILE A 60 -3.37 -3.02 8.56
CA ILE A 60 -3.08 -1.60 8.76
C ILE A 60 -3.64 -1.14 10.11
N ARG A 61 -2.80 -0.52 10.93
CA ARG A 61 -3.22 0.26 12.10
C ARG A 61 -3.06 1.74 11.77
N ALA A 62 -4.17 2.43 11.51
CA ALA A 62 -4.12 3.85 11.20
C ALA A 62 -4.01 4.71 12.46
N VAL A 63 -3.16 5.73 12.38
CA VAL A 63 -2.97 6.76 13.40
C VAL A 63 -3.21 8.12 12.76
N ALA A 64 -4.04 8.96 13.38
CA ALA A 64 -4.30 10.30 12.89
C ALA A 64 -3.04 11.18 12.98
N ALA A 65 -2.67 11.81 11.87
CA ALA A 65 -1.61 12.80 11.81
C ALA A 65 -2.00 13.97 10.90
N SER A 66 -1.38 15.13 11.05
CA SER A 66 -1.71 16.25 10.17
C SER A 66 -1.18 16.01 8.75
N ALA A 67 -1.93 16.43 7.74
CA ALA A 67 -1.51 16.32 6.34
C ALA A 67 -0.16 17.01 6.08
N ARG A 68 0.18 18.05 6.86
CA ARG A 68 1.49 18.70 6.79
C ARG A 68 2.61 17.79 7.29
N GLU A 69 2.47 17.22 8.49
CA GLU A 69 3.46 16.30 9.05
C GLU A 69 3.69 15.09 8.14
N ILE A 70 2.63 14.57 7.53
CA ILE A 70 2.73 13.44 6.60
C ILE A 70 3.50 13.82 5.34
N ARG A 71 3.20 14.97 4.73
CA ARG A 71 3.93 15.45 3.54
C ARG A 71 5.40 15.68 3.85
N ASP A 72 5.70 16.36 4.96
CA ASP A 72 7.07 16.64 5.39
C ASP A 72 7.83 15.33 5.64
N ALA A 73 7.18 14.32 6.24
CA ALA A 73 7.76 13.01 6.45
C ALA A 73 7.96 12.24 5.14
N ILE A 74 7.01 12.28 4.19
CA ILE A 74 7.18 11.66 2.87
C ILE A 74 8.38 12.27 2.15
N ASP A 75 8.45 13.60 2.11
CA ASP A 75 9.53 14.33 1.46
C ASP A 75 10.89 14.03 2.07
N LEU A 76 10.97 13.84 3.39
CA LEU A 76 12.23 13.54 4.07
C LEU A 76 12.68 12.09 3.82
N ASN A 77 11.74 11.15 3.80
CA ASN A 77 12.06 9.71 3.85
C ASN A 77 12.13 9.06 2.46
N TYR A 78 11.36 9.52 1.47
CA TYR A 78 11.35 8.93 0.12
C TYR A 78 12.32 9.57 -0.87
N LYS A 79 12.82 10.80 -0.61
CA LYS A 79 13.76 11.49 -1.52
C LYS A 79 15.04 10.70 -1.87
N GLY A 80 15.46 9.76 -1.02
CA GLY A 80 16.60 8.87 -1.29
C GLY A 80 16.23 7.52 -1.93
N TYR A 81 14.96 7.10 -1.83
CA TYR A 81 14.47 5.81 -2.33
C TYR A 81 13.82 5.91 -3.72
N GLY A 82 13.31 7.07 -4.14
CA GLY A 82 12.64 7.21 -5.44
C GLY A 82 13.55 7.01 -6.67
N GLU A 83 14.87 7.17 -6.52
CA GLU A 83 15.83 7.01 -7.62
C GLU A 83 16.05 5.54 -8.00
N ILE A 84 15.97 4.64 -7.01
CA ILE A 84 16.04 3.19 -7.21
C ILE A 84 14.71 2.61 -7.73
N GLU A 85 13.55 3.12 -7.30
CA GLU A 85 12.24 2.63 -7.78
C GLU A 85 12.00 2.91 -9.28
N ARG A 86 12.49 4.04 -9.82
CA ARG A 86 12.39 4.35 -11.27
C ARG A 86 13.06 3.31 -12.16
N GLN A 87 14.04 2.56 -11.66
CA GLN A 87 14.65 1.45 -12.40
C GLN A 87 13.78 0.18 -12.37
N ILE A 88 12.99 -0.03 -11.31
CA ILE A 88 12.15 -1.22 -11.11
C ILE A 88 10.83 -1.10 -11.89
N SER A 89 10.27 0.12 -12.02
CA SER A 89 9.06 0.37 -12.81
C SER A 89 9.21 0.10 -14.32
N ARG A 90 10.43 -0.10 -14.83
CA ARG A 90 10.66 -0.50 -16.24
C ARG A 90 10.56 -2.00 -16.48
N VAL A 91 10.42 -2.82 -15.43
CA VAL A 91 10.45 -4.30 -15.53
C VAL A 91 9.16 -4.99 -15.07
N SER A 92 8.24 -4.31 -14.37
CA SER A 92 7.03 -4.95 -13.84
C SER A 92 5.74 -4.63 -14.62
N ILE A 93 5.39 -5.61 -15.47
CA ILE A 93 4.11 -6.06 -16.06
C ILE A 93 2.81 -5.49 -15.42
N PRO A 94 1.75 -5.22 -16.22
CA PRO A 94 0.47 -4.59 -15.80
C PRO A 94 -0.24 -5.35 -14.68
N ALA A 95 -0.62 -4.63 -13.62
CA ALA A 95 -1.54 -5.10 -12.59
C ALA A 95 -2.97 -4.63 -12.94
N GLU A 96 -3.68 -5.46 -13.68
CA GLU A 96 -5.15 -5.50 -13.64
C GLU A 96 -5.61 -6.35 -12.45
N ALA A 97 -6.82 -6.06 -11.96
CA ALA A 97 -7.64 -6.77 -10.97
C ALA A 97 -7.48 -6.42 -9.47
N SER A 98 -8.39 -5.57 -9.01
CA SER A 98 -9.23 -5.88 -7.83
C SER A 98 -10.59 -5.21 -8.02
N ASP A 99 -11.46 -5.95 -8.72
CA ASP A 99 -12.91 -5.80 -8.79
C ASP A 99 -13.53 -6.28 -7.46
N GLU A 100 -14.42 -5.49 -6.85
CA GLU A 100 -15.50 -6.07 -6.02
C GLU A 100 -16.74 -5.14 -5.97
N LYS A 101 -17.79 -5.50 -6.74
CA LYS A 101 -19.14 -5.84 -6.23
C LYS A 101 -20.21 -5.69 -7.33
N ILE A 102 -20.62 -6.82 -7.91
CA ILE A 102 -22.02 -7.05 -8.25
C ILE A 102 -22.37 -8.48 -7.81
N ALA A 103 -23.17 -8.59 -6.75
CA ALA A 103 -23.77 -9.84 -6.31
C ALA A 103 -25.12 -10.02 -6.99
N LEU A 104 -25.22 -10.91 -7.98
CA LEU A 104 -26.49 -11.48 -8.40
C LEU A 104 -26.36 -13.00 -8.69
N THR A 105 -27.06 -13.75 -7.85
CA THR A 105 -27.79 -15.01 -8.12
C THR A 105 -27.04 -16.27 -8.54
N ALA A 106 -27.15 -17.26 -7.64
CA ALA A 106 -27.08 -18.71 -7.74
C ALA A 106 -27.00 -19.42 -9.12
N ALA A 107 -26.27 -20.54 -9.04
CA ALA A 107 -26.34 -21.78 -9.83
C ALA A 107 -25.31 -21.96 -10.96
N THR A 108 -24.54 -23.05 -10.80
CA THR A 108 -23.90 -23.91 -11.83
C THR A 108 -22.86 -23.26 -12.75
N ASP A 109 -21.57 -23.56 -12.54
CA ASP A 109 -20.87 -24.71 -13.12
C ASP A 109 -19.36 -24.41 -13.21
N THR A 110 -18.57 -25.25 -12.54
CA THR A 110 -17.10 -25.30 -12.63
C THR A 110 -16.70 -25.57 -14.08
N PRO A 111 -15.62 -24.96 -14.61
CA PRO A 111 -14.47 -25.83 -14.83
C PRO A 111 -13.14 -25.16 -14.51
N LEU A 112 -12.43 -25.85 -13.62
CA LEU A 112 -10.98 -25.96 -13.55
C LEU A 112 -10.42 -26.28 -14.96
N VAL A 113 -9.75 -25.32 -15.58
CA VAL A 113 -8.89 -25.57 -16.76
C VAL A 113 -7.46 -25.23 -16.32
N GLN A 114 -6.61 -26.21 -15.99
CA GLN A 114 -5.90 -27.15 -16.89
C GLN A 114 -5.31 -26.41 -18.10
N ALA A 115 -4.05 -26.53 -18.49
CA ALA A 115 -2.91 -27.28 -18.02
C ALA A 115 -1.67 -26.70 -18.74
N LEU A 116 -0.50 -27.11 -18.26
CA LEU A 116 0.81 -27.03 -18.90
C LEU A 116 0.78 -27.21 -20.44
N ASN A 117 1.57 -26.43 -21.17
CA ASN A 117 2.58 -27.03 -22.05
C ASN A 117 3.67 -26.07 -22.56
N LEU A 118 4.88 -26.61 -22.52
CA LEU A 118 6.11 -26.25 -23.23
C LEU A 118 5.89 -26.00 -24.73
N ILE A 119 6.82 -25.25 -25.35
CA ILE A 119 7.64 -25.72 -26.50
C ILE A 119 8.71 -24.66 -26.87
N ILE A 120 9.96 -25.12 -26.73
CA ILE A 120 11.21 -24.90 -27.52
C ILE A 120 11.60 -23.48 -27.92
#